data_AF-A0A956IQ39-F1
#
_entry.id   AF-A0A956IQ39-F1
#
_cell.length_a   1.000
_cell.length_b   1.000
_cell.length_c   1.000
_cell.angle_alpha   90.00
_cell.angle_beta   90.00
_cell.angle_gamma   90.00
#
_symmetry.space_group_name_H-M   'P 1'
#
loop_
_entity.id
_entity.type
_entity.pdbx_description
1 polymer ?
#
loop_
_entity_poly.entity_id
_entity_poly.type
_entity_poly.pdbx_seq_one_letter_code
_entity_poly.pdbx_strand_id
1 'polypeptide(L)'
;MRLKALSWLCAASLLAPALVGCPNQEALGYDAVTVLGPGVINDPENRSLRFDILKFGLDRFCFEMTRRGVPLKLADDQPVAGRFFASSCQSQLIDEENRKSIVVQYSGHGYGWTSLSQRIGFTSAGLIEYSPDFRVKDDAMYIYFRPRNVQASNFQVGLVESS
;
A
#
# COMPACT_ATOMS: atom_id res chain seq x y z
N MET A 1 -26.94 -74.38 -11.76
CA MET A 1 -28.36 -74.17 -11.37
C MET A 1 -28.77 -72.76 -11.78
N ARG A 2 -29.97 -72.64 -12.36
CA ARG A 2 -30.55 -71.43 -12.95
C ARG A 2 -31.02 -70.46 -11.85
N LEU A 3 -30.94 -69.15 -12.10
CA LEU A 3 -32.11 -68.26 -11.99
C LEU A 3 -31.88 -66.94 -12.77
N LYS A 4 -32.72 -66.79 -13.80
CA LYS A 4 -33.18 -65.56 -14.49
C LYS A 4 -33.96 -64.69 -13.47
N ALA A 5 -34.31 -63.42 -13.59
CA ALA A 5 -34.09 -62.26 -14.47
C ALA A 5 -34.86 -61.12 -13.76
N LEU A 6 -34.50 -59.85 -13.96
CA LEU A 6 -35.48 -58.78 -14.17
C LEU A 6 -34.83 -57.53 -14.78
N SER A 7 -35.14 -57.32 -16.06
CA SER A 7 -35.38 -56.06 -16.78
C SER A 7 -36.12 -55.02 -15.91
N TRP A 8 -36.12 -53.70 -16.11
CA TRP A 8 -35.78 -52.77 -17.20
C TRP A 8 -35.88 -51.37 -16.59
N LEU A 9 -35.12 -50.38 -17.06
CA LEU A 9 -35.66 -49.07 -17.47
C LEU A 9 -34.59 -48.24 -18.21
N CYS A 10 -35.00 -47.85 -19.41
CA CYS A 10 -34.47 -46.89 -20.38
C CYS A 10 -33.56 -45.79 -19.81
N ALA A 11 -32.35 -45.63 -20.34
CA ALA A 11 -32.03 -44.88 -21.57
C ALA A 11 -32.09 -43.36 -21.41
N ALA A 12 -30.91 -42.74 -21.31
CA ALA A 12 -30.58 -41.44 -21.91
C ALA A 12 -29.06 -41.22 -21.81
N SER A 13 -28.35 -41.65 -22.85
CA SER A 13 -27.03 -41.17 -23.22
C SER A 13 -27.12 -39.70 -23.66
N LEU A 14 -26.17 -38.85 -23.27
CA LEU A 14 -25.61 -37.76 -24.11
C LEU A 14 -24.33 -37.19 -23.48
N LEU A 15 -23.46 -36.69 -24.36
CA LEU A 15 -22.02 -36.46 -24.27
C LEU A 15 -21.56 -35.25 -23.40
N ALA A 16 -20.24 -35.29 -23.08
CA ALA A 16 -19.27 -34.33 -22.48
C ALA A 16 -19.36 -32.84 -22.95
N PRO A 17 -18.60 -31.82 -22.43
CA PRO A 17 -17.27 -31.89 -21.75
C PRO A 17 -16.98 -30.82 -20.65
N ALA A 18 -15.69 -30.79 -20.24
CA ALA A 18 -15.03 -30.01 -19.19
C ALA A 18 -15.23 -28.48 -19.18
N LEU A 19 -15.29 -27.91 -17.97
CA LEU A 19 -14.80 -26.55 -17.70
C LEU A 19 -14.04 -26.51 -16.37
N VAL A 20 -12.75 -26.20 -16.51
CA VAL A 20 -11.79 -25.84 -15.49
C VAL A 20 -12.25 -24.52 -14.84
N GLY A 21 -12.63 -24.55 -13.57
CA GLY A 21 -12.90 -23.34 -12.79
C GLY A 21 -11.58 -22.77 -12.27
N CYS A 22 -11.02 -21.78 -12.97
CA CYS A 22 -9.99 -20.91 -12.42
C CYS A 22 -10.59 -20.09 -11.26
N PRO A 23 -9.88 -19.89 -10.13
CA PRO A 23 -10.28 -18.89 -9.15
C PRO A 23 -10.16 -17.52 -9.82
N ASN A 24 -11.27 -16.78 -9.87
CA ASN A 24 -11.29 -15.40 -10.33
C ASN A 24 -10.31 -14.59 -9.48
N GLN A 25 -9.25 -14.12 -10.12
CA GLN A 25 -8.39 -13.07 -9.60
C GLN A 25 -9.18 -11.77 -9.80
N GLU A 26 -9.81 -11.27 -8.73
CA GLU A 26 -10.57 -10.01 -8.79
C GLU A 26 -9.62 -8.84 -9.03
N ALA A 27 -9.46 -8.47 -10.30
CA ALA A 27 -8.83 -7.22 -10.72
C ALA A 27 -9.83 -6.06 -10.59
N LEU A 28 -10.29 -5.75 -9.37
CA LEU A 28 -11.09 -4.57 -9.06
C LEU A 28 -10.17 -3.33 -8.93
N GLY A 29 -9.37 -3.06 -9.96
CA GLY A 29 -8.41 -1.94 -9.95
C GLY A 29 -8.91 -0.68 -10.65
N TYR A 30 -9.73 -0.83 -11.70
CA TYR A 30 -10.12 0.28 -12.58
C TYR A 30 -11.63 0.54 -12.62
N ASP A 31 -12.45 -0.50 -12.52
CA ASP A 31 -13.91 -0.40 -12.74
C ASP A 31 -14.67 0.16 -11.51
N ALA A 32 -14.24 -0.19 -10.29
CA ALA A 32 -14.91 0.28 -9.08
C ALA A 32 -14.77 1.81 -8.88
N VAL A 33 -13.66 2.40 -9.33
CA VAL A 33 -13.39 3.85 -9.22
C VAL A 33 -14.17 4.63 -10.29
N THR A 34 -14.36 4.05 -11.48
CA THR A 34 -15.18 4.66 -12.55
C THR A 34 -16.66 4.62 -12.22
N VAL A 35 -17.15 3.55 -11.56
CA VAL A 35 -18.56 3.42 -11.14
C VAL A 35 -18.97 4.47 -10.10
N LEU A 36 -18.05 4.90 -9.22
CA LEU A 36 -18.34 5.89 -8.16
C LEU A 36 -18.21 7.34 -8.64
N GLY A 37 -17.49 7.57 -9.74
CA GLY A 37 -17.27 8.90 -10.32
C GLY A 37 -16.37 9.82 -9.46
N PRO A 38 -15.69 10.80 -10.08
CA PRO A 38 -14.75 11.68 -9.38
C PRO A 38 -15.42 12.57 -8.32
N GLY A 39 -16.72 12.87 -8.46
CA GLY A 39 -17.46 13.70 -7.50
C GLY A 39 -17.56 13.07 -6.11
N VAL A 40 -17.84 11.76 -6.03
CA VAL A 40 -18.01 11.05 -4.75
C VAL A 40 -16.68 10.86 -4.03
N ILE A 41 -15.60 10.62 -4.78
CA ILE A 41 -14.25 10.41 -4.22
C ILE A 41 -13.61 11.74 -3.77
N ASN A 42 -13.90 12.82 -4.49
CA ASN A 42 -13.40 14.16 -4.14
C ASN A 42 -14.18 14.84 -3.02
N ASP A 43 -15.36 14.33 -2.65
CA ASP A 43 -16.13 14.81 -1.51
C ASP A 43 -15.43 14.42 -0.19
N PRO A 44 -14.94 15.39 0.60
CA PRO A 44 -14.25 15.12 1.86
C PRO A 44 -15.16 14.53 2.95
N GLU A 45 -16.49 14.64 2.82
CA GLU A 45 -17.45 14.07 3.77
C GLU A 45 -17.52 12.53 3.65
N ASN A 46 -17.19 11.96 2.47
CA ASN A 46 -17.19 10.51 2.23
C ASN A 46 -15.94 9.81 2.77
N ARG A 47 -15.62 10.03 4.06
CA ARG A 47 -14.39 9.54 4.70
C ARG A 47 -14.26 8.02 4.70
N SER A 48 -15.36 7.29 4.92
CA SER A 48 -15.34 5.83 4.99
C SER A 48 -14.99 5.21 3.64
N LEU A 49 -15.65 5.63 2.55
CA LEU A 49 -15.36 5.15 1.20
C LEU A 49 -13.90 5.41 0.82
N ARG A 50 -13.41 6.64 1.04
CA ARG A 50 -12.03 7.02 0.70
C ARG A 50 -11.03 6.19 1.47
N PHE A 51 -11.30 5.93 2.75
CA PHE A 51 -10.45 5.09 3.57
C PHE A 51 -10.49 3.61 3.16
N ASP A 52 -11.64 3.08 2.75
CA ASP A 52 -11.76 1.71 2.28
C ASP A 52 -11.00 1.46 0.97
N ILE A 53 -11.01 2.43 0.05
CA ILE A 53 -10.15 2.41 -1.15
C ILE A 53 -8.66 2.30 -0.75
N LEU A 54 -8.26 2.98 0.32
CA LEU A 54 -6.88 2.91 0.81
C LEU A 54 -6.50 1.53 1.33
N LYS A 55 -7.40 0.89 2.07
CA LYS A 55 -7.16 -0.43 2.68
C LYS A 55 -6.71 -1.44 1.64
N PHE A 56 -7.33 -1.41 0.45
CA PHE A 56 -6.94 -2.27 -0.66
C PHE A 56 -5.49 -2.06 -1.13
N GLY A 57 -4.99 -0.82 -1.11
CA GLY A 57 -3.62 -0.50 -1.54
C GLY A 57 -2.55 -0.65 -0.46
N LEU A 58 -2.95 -0.78 0.81
CA LEU A 58 -2.01 -0.73 1.93
C LEU A 58 -1.15 -1.98 2.08
N ASP A 59 -1.65 -3.15 1.67
CA ASP A 59 -0.85 -4.39 1.69
C ASP A 59 0.45 -4.25 0.89
N ARG A 60 0.44 -3.36 -0.12
CA ARG A 60 1.60 -3.09 -0.96
C ARG A 60 2.50 -1.97 -0.44
N PHE A 61 2.03 -1.16 0.50
CA PHE A 61 2.74 0.01 1.01
C PHE A 61 4.11 -0.33 1.59
N CYS A 62 4.15 -1.20 2.61
CA CYS A 62 5.41 -1.57 3.26
C CYS A 62 6.35 -2.36 2.35
N PHE A 63 5.78 -3.12 1.41
CA PHE A 63 6.56 -3.82 0.40
C PHE A 63 7.29 -2.84 -0.52
N GLU A 64 6.62 -1.80 -1.01
CA GLU A 64 7.26 -0.81 -1.89
C GLU A 64 8.24 0.07 -1.12
N MET A 65 7.92 0.41 0.14
CA MET A 65 8.80 1.18 1.02
C MET A 65 10.15 0.48 1.28
N THR A 66 10.16 -0.85 1.43
CA THR A 66 11.39 -1.62 1.67
C THR A 66 12.18 -1.94 0.40
N ARG A 67 11.56 -1.86 -0.78
CA ARG A 67 12.24 -2.12 -2.06
C ARG A 67 12.86 -0.89 -2.71
N ARG A 68 12.35 0.30 -2.40
CA ARG A 68 12.78 1.55 -3.04
C ARG A 68 13.38 2.49 -2.01
N GLY A 69 14.48 3.14 -2.38
CA GLY A 69 15.02 4.24 -1.58
C GLY A 69 14.28 5.54 -1.89
N VAL A 70 14.09 6.38 -0.88
CA VAL A 70 13.42 7.69 -0.99
C VAL A 70 14.48 8.79 -1.02
N PRO A 71 14.42 9.72 -1.99
CA PRO A 71 15.33 10.87 -2.01
C PRO A 71 15.10 11.76 -0.79
N LEU A 72 16.18 12.24 -0.18
CA LEU A 72 16.15 13.14 0.96
C LEU A 72 16.49 14.56 0.52
N LYS A 73 15.71 15.51 1.01
CA LYS A 73 15.96 16.94 0.89
C LYS A 73 16.10 17.53 2.28
N LEU A 74 16.98 18.51 2.43
CA LEU A 74 17.13 19.25 3.69
C LEU A 74 16.07 20.36 3.85
N ALA A 75 15.64 20.93 2.72
CA ALA A 75 14.50 21.85 2.63
C ALA A 75 13.79 21.66 1.27
N ASP A 76 12.54 22.09 1.17
CA ASP A 76 11.66 21.79 0.03
C ASP A 76 12.19 22.32 -1.31
N ASP A 77 12.83 23.49 -1.28
CA ASP A 77 13.44 24.22 -2.40
C ASP A 77 14.85 23.74 -2.76
N GLN A 78 15.43 22.85 -1.94
CA GLN A 78 16.79 22.37 -2.11
C GLN A 78 16.86 21.12 -3.01
N PRO A 79 18.01 20.88 -3.68
CA PRO A 79 18.23 19.65 -4.42
C PRO A 79 18.24 18.44 -3.47
N VAL A 80 18.07 17.25 -4.07
CA VAL A 80 18.19 15.98 -3.32
C VAL A 80 19.61 15.86 -2.79
N ALA A 81 19.73 15.89 -1.47
CA ALA A 81 21.00 15.84 -0.76
C ALA A 81 21.35 14.42 -0.29
N GLY A 82 20.45 13.44 -0.45
CA GLY A 82 20.68 12.10 0.06
C GLY A 82 19.62 11.09 -0.32
N ARG A 83 19.70 9.90 0.29
CA ARG A 83 18.69 8.84 0.12
C ARG A 83 18.54 8.03 1.39
N PHE A 84 17.30 7.62 1.67
CA PHE A 84 16.95 6.71 2.76
C PHE A 84 16.48 5.37 2.19
N PHE A 85 16.83 4.28 2.86
CA PHE A 85 16.45 2.91 2.52
C PHE A 85 15.84 2.24 3.76
N ALA A 86 14.55 1.92 3.69
CA ALA A 86 13.87 1.23 4.78
C ALA A 86 14.31 -0.24 4.80
N SER A 87 14.79 -0.71 5.96
CA SER A 87 15.07 -2.13 6.21
C SER A 87 13.87 -2.87 6.80
N SER A 88 12.99 -2.17 7.53
CA SER A 88 11.74 -2.72 8.01
C SER A 88 10.60 -1.70 7.91
N CYS A 89 9.39 -2.23 7.68
CA CYS A 89 8.16 -1.45 7.69
C CYS A 89 7.03 -2.32 8.22
N GLN A 90 6.24 -1.77 9.13
CA GLN A 90 4.98 -2.33 9.59
C GLN A 90 3.93 -1.23 9.59
N SER A 91 2.77 -1.51 8.99
CA SER A 91 1.64 -0.60 8.97
C SER A 91 0.47 -1.17 9.76
N GLN A 92 -0.25 -0.31 10.47
CA GLN A 92 -1.49 -0.62 11.16
C GLN A 92 -2.55 0.40 10.77
N LEU A 93 -3.78 -0.08 10.62
CA LEU A 93 -4.93 0.73 10.29
C LEU A 93 -5.70 1.08 11.56
N ILE A 94 -6.05 2.35 11.70
CA ILE A 94 -7.01 2.82 12.69
C ILE A 94 -8.28 3.20 11.93
N ASP A 95 -9.32 2.40 12.10
CA ASP A 95 -10.63 2.58 11.46
C ASP A 95 -11.71 2.93 12.48
N GLU A 96 -11.48 4.02 13.22
CA GLU A 96 -12.49 4.59 14.10
C GLU A 96 -13.25 5.66 13.33
N GLU A 97 -14.56 5.81 13.58
CA GLU A 97 -15.39 6.76 12.85
C GLU A 97 -14.87 8.21 12.91
N ASN A 98 -14.34 8.59 14.08
CA ASN A 98 -13.75 9.91 14.31
C ASN A 98 -12.25 9.99 13.96
N ARG A 99 -11.61 8.85 13.66
CA ARG A 99 -10.17 8.74 13.42
C ARG A 99 -9.88 7.62 12.42
N LYS A 100 -9.75 8.03 11.16
CA LYS A 100 -9.30 7.17 10.06
C LYS A 100 -7.86 7.52 9.72
N SER A 101 -6.92 6.71 10.19
CA SER A 101 -5.48 6.96 10.04
C SER A 101 -4.70 5.67 9.82
N ILE A 102 -3.47 5.82 9.33
CA ILE A 102 -2.52 4.73 9.16
C ILE A 102 -1.34 5.02 10.06
N VAL A 103 -0.99 4.08 10.91
CA VAL A 103 0.23 4.12 11.70
C VAL A 103 1.30 3.32 10.97
N VAL A 104 2.43 3.95 10.66
CA VAL A 104 3.57 3.33 10.00
C VAL A 104 4.75 3.33 10.95
N GLN A 105 5.21 2.14 11.30
CA GLN A 105 6.49 1.93 11.96
C GLN A 105 7.54 1.57 10.91
N TYR A 106 8.68 2.24 10.94
CA TYR A 106 9.77 1.97 10.01
C TYR A 106 11.12 1.94 10.72
N SER A 107 12.08 1.27 10.11
CA SER A 107 13.50 1.43 10.41
C SER A 107 14.32 1.33 9.13
N GLY A 108 15.50 1.93 9.12
CA GLY A 108 16.36 1.94 7.96
C GLY A 108 17.65 2.70 8.16
N HIS A 109 18.36 2.87 7.06
CA HIS A 109 19.59 3.61 6.99
C HIS A 109 19.53 4.57 5.81
N GLY A 110 20.33 5.62 5.87
CA GLY A 110 20.44 6.56 4.78
C GLY A 110 21.81 7.21 4.76
N TYR A 111 22.01 7.99 3.73
CA TYR A 111 23.14 8.91 3.65
C TYR A 111 22.66 10.26 3.15
N GLY A 112 23.41 11.30 3.49
CA GLY A 112 23.26 12.63 2.93
C GLY A 112 24.62 13.29 2.74
N TRP A 113 24.67 14.25 1.81
CA TRP A 113 25.80 15.14 1.63
C TRP A 113 25.48 16.50 2.20
N THR A 114 26.43 17.06 2.94
CA THR A 114 26.42 18.47 3.33
C THR A 114 27.67 19.15 2.80
N SER A 115 27.60 20.46 2.60
CA SER A 115 28.76 21.26 2.18
C SER A 115 29.89 21.28 3.23
N LEU A 116 29.57 20.98 4.48
CA LEU A 116 30.49 21.04 5.62
C LEU A 116 31.18 19.71 5.91
N SER A 117 30.46 18.59 5.84
CA SER A 117 30.91 17.29 6.38
C SER A 117 30.90 16.16 5.35
N GLN A 118 30.95 16.51 4.06
CA GLN A 118 30.83 15.57 2.94
C GLN A 118 29.72 14.55 3.17
N ARG A 119 30.00 13.23 3.09
CA ARG A 119 29.00 12.17 3.26
C ARG A 119 28.78 11.87 4.75
N ILE A 120 27.53 11.98 5.17
CA ILE A 120 27.04 11.54 6.48
C ILE A 120 26.21 10.28 6.27
N GLY A 121 26.57 9.17 6.93
CA GLY A 121 25.75 7.97 7.02
C GLY A 121 24.96 7.95 8.33
N PHE A 122 23.69 7.57 8.29
CA PHE A 122 22.82 7.53 9.46
C PHE A 122 21.89 6.32 9.48
N THR A 123 21.42 5.97 10.66
CA THR A 123 20.29 5.06 10.87
C THR A 123 19.12 5.84 11.42
N SER A 124 17.90 5.43 11.06
CA SER A 124 16.68 6.02 11.59
C SER A 124 15.57 5.01 11.69
N ALA A 125 14.76 5.14 12.74
CA ALA A 125 13.55 4.40 12.97
C ALA A 125 12.51 5.31 13.61
N GLY A 126 11.24 5.06 13.30
CA GLY A 126 10.18 5.76 13.99
C GLY A 126 8.78 5.28 13.70
N LEU A 127 7.83 5.92 14.39
CA LEU A 127 6.40 5.64 14.31
C LEU A 127 5.67 6.90 13.86
N ILE A 128 5.01 6.85 12.70
CA ILE A 128 4.30 8.00 12.14
C ILE A 128 2.84 7.62 11.94
N GLU A 129 1.94 8.45 12.47
CA GLU A 129 0.51 8.40 12.16
C GLU A 129 0.21 9.35 11.00
N TYR A 130 -0.31 8.82 9.91
CA TYR A 130 -0.75 9.57 8.74
C TYR A 130 -2.27 9.63 8.66
N SER A 131 -2.77 10.81 8.34
CA SER A 131 -4.14 11.06 7.89
C SER A 131 -4.14 11.08 6.36
N PRO A 132 -4.62 10.02 5.70
CA PRO A 132 -4.65 9.96 4.24
C PRO A 132 -5.77 10.82 3.66
N ASP A 133 -5.54 11.31 2.44
CA ASP A 133 -6.47 12.16 1.69
C ASP A 133 -6.37 11.85 0.19
N PHE A 134 -7.48 11.96 -0.54
CA PHE A 134 -7.59 11.56 -1.95
C PHE A 134 -8.02 12.70 -2.85
N ARG A 135 -7.42 12.83 -4.03
CA ARG A 135 -7.95 13.73 -5.06
C ARG A 135 -7.90 13.03 -6.40
N VAL A 136 -9.03 12.93 -7.06
CA VAL A 136 -9.13 12.47 -8.45
C VAL A 136 -9.13 13.71 -9.33
N LYS A 137 -8.13 13.79 -10.21
CA LYS A 137 -8.01 14.87 -11.19
C LYS A 137 -7.40 14.30 -12.47
N ASP A 138 -7.95 14.68 -13.62
CA ASP A 138 -7.40 14.35 -14.93
C ASP A 138 -7.16 12.83 -15.11
N ASP A 139 -8.15 12.01 -14.71
CA ASP A 139 -8.12 10.53 -14.76
C ASP A 139 -7.05 9.86 -13.85
N ALA A 140 -6.38 10.64 -13.00
CA ALA A 140 -5.43 10.15 -12.02
C ALA A 140 -5.96 10.32 -10.59
N MET A 141 -5.74 9.30 -9.75
CA MET A 141 -5.99 9.37 -8.32
C MET A 141 -4.69 9.70 -7.57
N TYR A 142 -4.69 10.83 -6.88
CA TYR A 142 -3.61 11.28 -6.01
C TYR A 142 -3.95 10.96 -4.57
N ILE A 143 -3.00 10.36 -3.87
CA ILE A 143 -3.12 10.05 -2.44
C ILE A 143 -2.08 10.88 -1.68
N TYR A 144 -2.54 11.64 -0.71
CA TYR A 144 -1.71 12.47 0.16
C TYR A 144 -1.69 11.89 1.56
N PHE A 145 -0.49 11.66 2.09
CA PHE A 145 -0.29 11.20 3.47
C PHE A 145 0.13 12.39 4.32
N ARG A 146 -0.82 12.98 5.05
CA ARG A 146 -0.51 14.10 5.95
C ARG A 146 -0.13 13.57 7.33
N PRO A 147 1.06 13.89 7.88
CA PRO A 147 1.42 13.48 9.23
C PRO A 147 0.45 14.10 10.24
N ARG A 148 -0.15 13.26 11.09
CA ARG A 148 -0.95 13.69 12.25
C ARG A 148 -0.10 13.68 13.52
N ASN A 149 0.71 12.64 13.70
CA ASN A 149 1.60 12.48 14.83
C ASN A 149 2.89 11.80 14.38
N VAL A 150 4.02 12.23 14.94
CA VAL A 150 5.34 11.63 14.73
C VAL A 150 5.86 11.24 16.12
N GLN A 151 5.71 9.97 16.48
CA GLN A 151 6.18 9.43 17.76
C GLN A 151 7.51 8.71 17.56
N ALA A 152 8.52 9.15 18.29
CA ALA A 152 9.89 8.62 18.29
C ALA A 152 10.53 8.58 16.90
N SER A 153 11.21 9.65 16.50
CA SER A 153 12.22 9.58 15.44
C SER A 153 13.57 9.32 16.10
N ASN A 154 13.99 8.05 16.16
CA ASN A 154 15.38 7.76 16.45
C ASN A 154 16.20 8.15 15.20
N PHE A 155 17.28 8.87 15.42
CA PHE A 155 18.22 9.25 14.38
C PHE A 155 19.61 9.18 14.99
N GLN A 156 20.47 8.34 14.42
CA GLN A 156 21.84 8.19 14.86
C GLN A 156 22.76 8.35 13.66
N VAL A 157 23.71 9.27 13.79
CA VAL A 157 24.80 9.40 12.83
C VAL A 157 25.80 8.27 13.09
N GLY A 158 26.05 7.47 12.07
CA GLY A 158 26.99 6.34 12.14
C GLY A 158 28.35 6.67 11.56
N LEU A 159 28.40 7.38 10.43
CA LEU A 159 29.63 7.71 9.71
C LEU A 159 29.62 9.19 9.35
N VAL A 160 30.74 9.86 9.59
CA VAL A 160 31.02 11.20 9.04
C VAL A 160 32.36 11.11 8.32
N GLU A 161 32.36 11.36 7.02
CA GLU A 161 33.60 11.52 6.25
C GLU A 161 34.12 12.95 6.43
N SER A 162 35.31 13.09 7.02
CA SER A 162 36.00 14.38 7.13
C SER A 162 37.29 14.32 6.34
N SER A 163 37.44 15.24 5.38
CA SER A 163 38.69 15.49 4.66
C SER A 163 39.70 16.23 5.52
#